data_AF-A0A7K1SIA4-F1
#
_entry.id   AF-A0A7K1SIA4-F1
#
_cell.length_a   1.000
_cell.length_b   1.000
_cell.length_c   1.000
_cell.angle_alpha   90.00
_cell.angle_beta   90.00
_cell.angle_gamma   90.00
#
_symmetry.space_group_name_H-M   'P 1'
#
loop_
_entity.id
_entity.type
_entity.pdbx_description
1 polymer ?
#
loop_
_entity_poly.entity_id
_entity_poly.type
_entity_poly.pdbx_seq_one_letter_code
_entity_poly.pdbx_strand_id
1 'polypeptide(L)'
;MTTLTIRWGFFLGFGLWLTGFIAAFAQPTLPQKLPVCTIPELTTQQKQSLQKQLDFVLQLKKSSRLPTASSITYVPIRPHIFRTSNGSGGFDLTALNFAMARTNHYFLLNGTGIQFYFCGDTPDYVDNDDAYTDFDQNRDRNLLVDVRNALNQYYFNFSTTISGFGYYPYDDLISTRSYISTNHYNVEGQLIGIANYTMPHELGHNFFLYHTFSPNRSTDELVTRGAGANCSTAGDLICDTPADPYNLPGATIETNNFCVTYTGTITDANGDLYTPLVDNFMSYYPYYARCRDDKFTPGQVERMQEALYMRQHYMNCTLDCPPTNVASPTNLSVTPTATSVVLTWQDNASNEMGYFIERSSPQTDLVAISGVGPNVTTFTDTSARAGIAYSYRIRPSNTTTGSLSPIVSLESGFYTINSGAWNDPGIWSFGQVPTETDDVHIRHAVTVPQNYKAKAQRIIYESPVKVTLDNEGELLLSQ
;
A
#
# COMPACT_ATOMS: atom_id res chain seq x y z
N MET A 1 -51.18 47.46 21.05
CA MET A 1 -50.91 48.72 21.79
C MET A 1 -51.85 48.80 22.99
N THR A 2 -51.35 48.40 24.15
CA THR A 2 -51.72 48.96 25.47
C THR A 2 -50.62 48.51 26.43
N THR A 3 -49.81 49.48 26.82
CA THR A 3 -48.67 49.44 27.73
C THR A 3 -49.11 49.60 29.18
N LEU A 4 -48.46 48.93 30.14
CA LEU A 4 -47.76 49.59 31.26
C LEU A 4 -46.90 48.59 32.08
N THR A 5 -46.05 49.13 32.93
CA THR A 5 -44.67 48.72 33.18
C THR A 5 -44.35 48.51 34.69
N ILE A 6 -43.30 47.71 34.95
CA ILE A 6 -42.31 47.78 36.07
C ILE A 6 -42.70 47.27 37.48
N ARG A 7 -41.95 46.28 38.01
CA ARG A 7 -40.94 46.46 39.09
C ARG A 7 -40.03 45.23 39.28
N TRP A 8 -38.75 45.52 39.49
CA TRP A 8 -37.62 44.62 39.72
C TRP A 8 -37.46 44.24 41.19
N GLY A 9 -36.87 43.05 41.44
CA GLY A 9 -35.92 42.83 42.54
C GLY A 9 -36.08 41.54 43.33
N PHE A 10 -35.23 40.53 43.09
CA PHE A 10 -34.09 40.13 43.95
C PHE A 10 -33.68 38.65 43.77
N PHE A 11 -32.40 38.48 43.43
CA PHE A 11 -31.46 37.37 43.63
C PHE A 11 -31.96 35.99 44.09
N LEU A 12 -31.69 34.96 43.28
CA LEU A 12 -31.56 33.56 43.70
C LEU A 12 -30.24 32.98 43.18
N GLY A 13 -29.46 32.46 44.13
CA GLY A 13 -28.14 31.89 43.93
C GLY A 13 -28.16 30.53 43.25
N PHE A 14 -27.06 30.27 42.55
CA PHE A 14 -26.70 29.07 41.83
C PHE A 14 -26.71 27.80 42.69
N GLY A 15 -27.35 26.75 42.18
CA GLY A 15 -27.20 25.37 42.61
C GLY A 15 -27.39 24.43 41.41
N LEU A 16 -26.33 24.22 40.63
CA LEU A 16 -26.30 23.31 39.49
C LEU A 16 -26.25 21.85 39.99
N TRP A 17 -27.35 21.13 39.78
CA TRP A 17 -27.39 19.66 39.81
C TRP A 17 -26.93 19.14 38.44
N LEU A 18 -25.79 18.44 38.40
CA LEU A 18 -25.40 17.61 37.26
C LEU A 18 -26.21 16.30 37.31
N THR A 19 -27.18 16.13 36.41
CA THR A 19 -27.72 14.82 36.06
C THR A 19 -26.82 14.18 35.02
N GLY A 20 -26.19 13.06 35.38
CA GLY A 20 -25.37 12.25 34.50
C GLY A 20 -26.21 11.62 33.38
N PHE A 21 -25.91 12.01 32.13
CA PHE A 21 -26.27 11.23 30.96
C PHE A 21 -25.28 10.07 30.84
N ILE A 22 -25.73 8.85 31.14
CA ILE A 22 -25.06 7.65 30.66
C ILE A 22 -25.36 7.58 29.16
N ALA A 23 -24.40 8.01 28.34
CA ALA A 23 -24.42 7.71 26.92
C ALA A 23 -24.24 6.21 26.78
N ALA A 24 -25.32 5.50 26.43
CA ALA A 24 -25.22 4.15 25.91
C ALA A 24 -24.40 4.22 24.62
N PHE A 25 -23.17 3.73 24.65
CA PHE A 25 -22.39 3.51 23.45
C PHE A 25 -23.15 2.49 22.60
N ALA A 26 -23.81 2.97 21.55
CA ALA A 26 -24.22 2.10 20.47
C ALA A 26 -22.95 1.40 19.96
N GLN A 27 -22.95 0.07 19.94
CA GLN A 27 -21.90 -0.67 19.23
C GLN A 27 -21.80 -0.10 17.81
N PRO A 28 -20.59 0.16 17.29
CA PRO A 28 -20.45 0.56 15.90
C PRO A 28 -21.04 -0.56 15.05
N THR A 29 -22.16 -0.31 14.40
CA THR A 29 -22.66 -1.19 13.35
C THR A 29 -21.58 -1.23 12.27
N LEU A 30 -21.05 -2.41 11.99
CA LEU A 30 -20.06 -2.65 10.93
C LEU A 30 -20.54 -2.00 9.61
N PRO A 31 -19.66 -1.36 8.83
CA PRO A 31 -20.04 -0.79 7.55
C PRO A 31 -20.63 -1.86 6.63
N GLN A 32 -21.56 -1.39 5.82
CA GLN A 32 -22.34 -2.10 4.80
C GLN A 32 -21.46 -2.93 3.85
N LYS A 33 -22.10 -3.96 3.26
CA LYS A 33 -21.67 -4.77 2.10
C LYS A 33 -20.53 -4.12 1.31
N LEU A 34 -19.42 -4.84 1.19
CA LEU A 34 -18.21 -4.35 0.56
C LEU A 34 -18.50 -3.75 -0.82
N PRO A 35 -17.91 -2.58 -1.13
CA PRO A 35 -17.99 -2.07 -2.47
C PRO A 35 -17.40 -3.12 -3.41
N VAL A 36 -18.18 -3.47 -4.42
CA VAL A 36 -17.89 -4.54 -5.34
C VAL A 36 -17.01 -3.98 -6.44
N CYS A 37 -15.77 -4.46 -6.60
CA CYS A 37 -15.08 -4.28 -7.86
C CYS A 37 -15.90 -4.97 -8.96
N THR A 38 -15.95 -4.41 -10.15
CA THR A 38 -16.65 -5.07 -11.26
C THR A 38 -15.67 -5.23 -12.37
N ILE A 39 -15.68 -6.39 -13.01
CA ILE A 39 -15.03 -6.65 -14.29
C ILE A 39 -15.97 -7.56 -15.08
N PRO A 40 -16.09 -7.43 -16.41
CA PRO A 40 -16.91 -8.32 -17.19
C PRO A 40 -16.27 -9.70 -17.09
N GLU A 41 -16.99 -10.66 -16.50
CA GLU A 41 -16.52 -12.04 -16.43
C GLU A 41 -16.25 -12.56 -17.84
N LEU A 42 -15.07 -13.13 -18.04
CA LEU A 42 -14.75 -13.80 -19.29
C LEU A 42 -15.62 -15.05 -19.44
N THR A 43 -16.09 -15.32 -20.66
CA THR A 43 -16.68 -16.63 -20.98
C THR A 43 -15.65 -17.73 -20.77
N THR A 44 -16.08 -18.96 -20.48
CA THR A 44 -15.18 -20.12 -20.32
C THR A 44 -14.22 -20.27 -21.50
N GLN A 45 -14.70 -20.03 -22.73
CA GLN A 45 -13.87 -20.10 -23.94
C GLN A 45 -12.80 -19.00 -23.98
N GLN A 46 -13.13 -17.77 -23.57
CA GLN A 46 -12.14 -16.69 -23.46
C GLN A 46 -11.11 -16.97 -22.38
N LYS A 47 -11.53 -17.48 -21.21
CA LYS A 47 -10.61 -17.89 -20.12
C LYS A 47 -9.61 -18.93 -20.62
N GLN A 48 -10.11 -19.99 -21.26
CA GLN A 48 -9.27 -21.05 -21.82
C GLN A 48 -8.35 -20.55 -22.94
N SER A 49 -8.82 -19.63 -23.80
CA SER A 49 -7.99 -19.06 -24.87
C SER A 49 -6.82 -18.26 -24.30
N LEU A 50 -7.09 -17.40 -23.32
CA LEU A 50 -6.07 -16.55 -22.71
C LEU A 50 -5.10 -17.36 -21.84
N GLN A 51 -5.59 -18.37 -21.11
CA GLN A 51 -4.73 -19.31 -20.38
C GLN A 51 -3.79 -20.07 -21.32
N LYS A 52 -4.27 -20.55 -22.48
CA LYS A 52 -3.40 -21.21 -23.47
C LYS A 52 -2.27 -20.31 -23.98
N GLN A 53 -2.53 -19.01 -24.14
CA GLN A 53 -1.50 -18.05 -24.54
C GLN A 53 -0.43 -17.88 -23.45
N LEU A 54 -0.84 -17.84 -22.18
CA LEU A 54 0.09 -17.76 -21.07
C LEU A 54 0.87 -19.05 -20.86
N ASP A 55 0.23 -20.21 -20.98
CA ASP A 55 0.90 -21.52 -20.94
C ASP A 55 1.98 -21.60 -22.04
N PHE A 56 1.71 -21.04 -23.22
CA PHE A 56 2.68 -20.94 -24.30
C PHE A 56 3.87 -20.02 -23.91
N VAL A 57 3.61 -18.85 -23.31
CA VAL A 57 4.67 -17.98 -22.79
C VAL A 57 5.50 -18.66 -21.71
N LEU A 58 4.85 -19.38 -20.79
CA LEU A 58 5.52 -20.14 -19.75
C LEU A 58 6.40 -21.25 -20.34
N GLN A 59 5.94 -21.95 -21.38
CA GLN A 59 6.76 -22.93 -22.10
C GLN A 59 7.97 -22.28 -22.78
N LEU A 60 7.81 -21.09 -23.36
CA LEU A 60 8.94 -20.33 -23.93
C LEU A 60 9.96 -19.94 -22.85
N LYS A 61 9.51 -19.48 -21.67
CA LYS A 61 10.37 -19.20 -20.51
C LYS A 61 11.11 -20.46 -20.04
N LYS A 62 10.38 -21.57 -19.82
CA LYS A 62 10.95 -22.86 -19.37
C LYS A 62 11.96 -23.44 -20.35
N SER A 63 11.78 -23.21 -21.66
CA SER A 63 12.73 -23.64 -22.68
C SER A 63 13.96 -22.72 -22.83
N SER A 64 14.14 -21.73 -21.93
CA SER A 64 15.21 -20.71 -22.00
C SER A 64 15.20 -19.91 -23.30
N ARG A 65 14.07 -19.92 -24.03
CA ARG A 65 13.88 -19.11 -25.25
C ARG A 65 13.53 -17.67 -24.91
N LEU A 66 13.21 -17.40 -23.65
CA LEU A 66 12.99 -16.07 -23.08
C LEU A 66 13.83 -15.89 -21.82
N PRO A 67 14.24 -14.66 -21.50
CA PRO A 67 14.86 -14.37 -20.21
C PRO A 67 13.91 -14.73 -19.08
N THR A 68 14.39 -15.48 -18.09
CA THR A 68 13.71 -15.59 -16.79
C THR A 68 13.76 -14.23 -16.09
N ALA A 69 12.62 -13.74 -15.59
CA ALA A 69 12.56 -12.47 -14.87
C ALA A 69 13.37 -12.58 -13.57
N SER A 70 14.60 -12.06 -13.59
CA SER A 70 15.51 -12.01 -12.43
C SER A 70 15.67 -10.58 -11.89
N SER A 71 14.84 -9.64 -12.36
CA SER A 71 14.92 -8.23 -12.03
C SER A 71 13.53 -7.60 -12.01
N ILE A 72 13.46 -6.37 -11.52
CA ILE A 72 12.27 -5.52 -11.61
C ILE A 72 12.02 -5.15 -13.09
N THR A 73 10.79 -5.33 -13.55
CA THR A 73 10.30 -4.78 -14.82
C THR A 73 9.51 -3.52 -14.53
N TYR A 74 9.92 -2.40 -15.13
CA TYR A 74 9.23 -1.14 -14.95
C TYR A 74 8.05 -1.02 -15.92
N VAL A 75 6.87 -0.68 -15.40
CA VAL A 75 5.65 -0.53 -16.21
C VAL A 75 5.09 0.89 -16.08
N PRO A 76 4.96 1.64 -17.18
CA PRO A 76 4.40 2.98 -17.14
C PRO A 76 2.90 2.97 -16.90
N ILE A 77 2.45 3.86 -16.01
CA ILE A 77 1.05 4.23 -15.80
C ILE A 77 0.85 5.65 -16.33
N ARG A 78 -0.17 5.88 -17.18
CA ARG A 78 -0.65 7.22 -17.52
C ARG A 78 -1.86 7.55 -16.65
N PRO A 79 -1.73 8.48 -15.68
CA PRO A 79 -2.85 8.88 -14.84
C PRO A 79 -3.75 9.87 -15.57
N HIS A 80 -5.05 9.59 -15.58
CA HIS A 80 -6.12 10.44 -16.10
C HIS A 80 -7.02 10.86 -14.94
N ILE A 81 -6.93 12.11 -14.51
CA ILE A 81 -7.60 12.60 -13.31
C ILE A 81 -8.79 13.48 -13.70
N PHE A 82 -10.00 13.00 -13.42
CA PHE A 82 -11.21 13.79 -13.60
C PHE A 82 -11.36 14.77 -12.45
N ARG A 83 -11.74 16.01 -12.77
CA ARG A 83 -11.91 17.11 -11.82
C ARG A 83 -13.00 18.06 -12.28
N THR A 84 -13.40 19.01 -11.43
CA THR A 84 -14.42 19.99 -11.80
C THR A 84 -13.92 20.89 -12.94
N SER A 85 -14.85 21.48 -13.69
CA SER A 85 -14.55 22.30 -14.88
C SER A 85 -13.68 23.53 -14.60
N ASN A 86 -13.63 24.00 -13.36
CA ASN A 86 -12.74 25.08 -12.90
C ASN A 86 -11.33 24.60 -12.50
N GLY A 87 -11.02 23.31 -12.68
CA GLY A 87 -9.73 22.69 -12.36
C GLY A 87 -9.52 22.32 -10.89
N SER A 88 -10.56 22.40 -10.05
CA SER A 88 -10.50 22.00 -8.64
C SER A 88 -10.96 20.57 -8.40
N GLY A 89 -10.66 20.01 -7.22
CA GLY A 89 -10.98 18.61 -6.91
C GLY A 89 -10.07 17.65 -7.69
N GLY A 90 -10.59 16.45 -7.94
CA GLY A 90 -9.80 15.35 -8.51
C GLY A 90 -8.93 14.64 -7.48
N PHE A 91 -8.22 13.60 -7.93
CA PHE A 91 -7.37 12.82 -7.05
C PHE A 91 -6.08 13.57 -6.74
N ASP A 92 -5.79 13.76 -5.46
CA ASP A 92 -4.59 14.45 -5.01
C ASP A 92 -3.31 13.66 -5.36
N LEU A 93 -2.25 14.37 -5.75
CA LEU A 93 -0.99 13.72 -6.13
C LEU A 93 -0.26 13.10 -4.94
N THR A 94 -0.40 13.61 -3.72
CA THR A 94 0.15 12.94 -2.53
C THR A 94 -0.53 11.60 -2.32
N ALA A 95 -1.87 11.59 -2.39
CA ALA A 95 -2.68 10.38 -2.31
C ALA A 95 -2.32 9.35 -3.39
N LEU A 96 -2.16 9.82 -4.63
CA LEU A 96 -1.77 8.99 -5.77
C LEU A 96 -0.39 8.37 -5.60
N ASN A 97 0.61 9.16 -5.21
CA ASN A 97 1.96 8.67 -4.95
C ASN A 97 1.99 7.66 -3.80
N PHE A 98 1.25 7.92 -2.72
CA PHE A 98 1.11 6.98 -1.62
C PHE A 98 0.50 5.64 -2.08
N ALA A 99 -0.61 5.68 -2.82
CA ALA A 99 -1.28 4.47 -3.31
C ALA A 99 -0.40 3.67 -4.28
N MET A 100 0.30 4.36 -5.19
CA MET A 100 1.21 3.72 -6.13
C MET A 100 2.45 3.14 -5.43
N ALA A 101 3.00 3.80 -4.41
CA ALA A 101 4.10 3.27 -3.62
C ALA A 101 3.71 1.96 -2.91
N ARG A 102 2.51 1.90 -2.31
CA ARG A 102 1.98 0.68 -1.70
C ARG A 102 1.75 -0.41 -2.74
N THR A 103 1.18 -0.05 -3.90
CA THR A 103 0.99 -0.98 -5.02
C THR A 103 2.33 -1.56 -5.49
N ASN A 104 3.36 -0.72 -5.65
CA ASN A 104 4.72 -1.16 -5.99
C ASN A 104 5.30 -2.15 -4.97
N HIS A 105 5.01 -1.96 -3.68
CA HIS A 105 5.44 -2.92 -2.67
C HIS A 105 4.81 -4.32 -2.90
N TYR A 106 3.51 -4.37 -3.21
CA TYR A 106 2.78 -5.64 -3.38
C TYR A 106 3.07 -6.37 -4.68
N PHE A 107 3.48 -5.65 -5.73
CA PHE A 107 3.83 -6.24 -7.03
C PHE A 107 5.29 -6.71 -7.12
N LEU A 108 6.03 -6.64 -6.01
CA LEU A 108 7.36 -7.18 -5.85
C LEU A 108 7.33 -8.42 -4.95
N LEU A 109 8.01 -9.47 -5.39
CA LEU A 109 8.26 -10.69 -4.63
C LEU A 109 9.77 -10.95 -4.61
N ASN A 110 10.36 -10.95 -3.42
CA ASN A 110 11.79 -11.19 -3.21
C ASN A 110 12.71 -10.35 -4.11
N GLY A 111 12.41 -9.04 -4.24
CA GLY A 111 13.22 -8.10 -5.04
C GLY A 111 13.00 -8.18 -6.56
N THR A 112 12.06 -9.01 -7.04
CA THR A 112 11.71 -9.16 -8.46
C THR A 112 10.22 -8.92 -8.67
N GLY A 113 9.79 -8.52 -9.87
CA GLY A 113 8.37 -8.26 -10.13
C GLY A 113 8.13 -7.05 -10.99
N ILE A 114 7.00 -6.39 -10.75
CA ILE A 114 6.56 -5.21 -11.49
C ILE A 114 6.71 -3.99 -10.59
N GLN A 115 7.36 -2.95 -11.10
CA GLN A 115 7.37 -1.64 -10.46
C GLN A 115 6.79 -0.60 -11.42
N PHE A 116 5.74 0.06 -10.98
CA PHE A 116 5.07 1.11 -11.72
C PHE A 116 5.76 2.46 -11.53
N TYR A 117 5.75 3.27 -12.59
CA TYR A 117 6.12 4.68 -12.57
C TYR A 117 5.11 5.48 -13.41
N PHE A 118 5.00 6.78 -13.13
CA PHE A 118 4.12 7.64 -13.91
C PHE A 118 4.76 8.06 -15.23
N CYS A 119 4.01 7.91 -16.32
CA CYS A 119 4.38 8.35 -17.65
C CYS A 119 4.11 9.86 -17.79
N GLY A 120 5.17 10.65 -18.00
CA GLY A 120 5.12 12.10 -18.16
C GLY A 120 5.50 12.89 -16.90
N ASP A 121 5.36 14.21 -16.97
CA ASP A 121 5.62 15.17 -15.88
C ASP A 121 4.33 15.70 -15.22
N THR A 122 3.18 15.48 -15.85
CA THR A 122 1.85 15.76 -15.30
C THR A 122 0.85 14.67 -15.67
N PRO A 123 -0.15 14.39 -14.81
CA PRO A 123 -1.35 13.66 -15.21
C PRO A 123 -2.07 14.34 -16.39
N ASP A 124 -2.88 13.57 -17.09
CA ASP A 124 -3.93 14.11 -17.95
C ASP A 124 -5.09 14.56 -17.05
N TYR A 125 -5.34 15.86 -16.97
CA TYR A 125 -6.50 16.39 -16.26
C TYR A 125 -7.70 16.50 -17.21
N VAL A 126 -8.85 15.98 -16.77
CA VAL A 126 -10.10 16.04 -17.51
C VAL A 126 -11.11 16.89 -16.73
N ASP A 127 -11.39 18.08 -17.26
CA ASP A 127 -12.18 19.12 -16.58
C ASP A 127 -13.64 19.02 -17.03
N ASN A 128 -14.45 18.32 -16.26
CA ASN A 128 -15.84 18.05 -16.62
C ASN A 128 -16.70 17.78 -15.38
N ASP A 129 -17.62 18.68 -15.04
CA ASP A 129 -18.42 18.58 -13.81
C ASP A 129 -19.33 17.34 -13.79
N ASP A 130 -19.93 16.99 -14.93
CA ASP A 130 -20.84 15.85 -15.05
C ASP A 130 -20.10 14.52 -14.84
N ALA A 131 -19.00 14.32 -15.58
CA ALA A 131 -18.17 13.12 -15.45
C ALA A 131 -17.42 13.08 -14.11
N TYR A 132 -17.07 14.22 -13.53
CA TYR A 132 -16.46 14.26 -12.21
C TYR A 132 -17.40 13.75 -11.12
N THR A 133 -18.69 14.05 -11.21
CA THR A 133 -19.69 13.69 -10.18
C THR A 133 -20.38 12.36 -10.42
N ASP A 134 -20.57 11.95 -11.67
CA ASP A 134 -21.31 10.75 -12.05
C ASP A 134 -20.76 10.14 -13.34
N PHE A 135 -19.49 9.73 -13.38
CA PHE A 135 -18.91 9.15 -14.60
C PHE A 135 -19.67 7.88 -15.08
N ASP A 136 -20.04 7.87 -16.35
CA ASP A 136 -20.59 6.69 -17.04
C ASP A 136 -19.74 6.32 -18.27
N GLN A 137 -19.27 5.08 -18.33
CA GLN A 137 -18.35 4.60 -19.39
C GLN A 137 -18.93 4.68 -20.81
N ASN A 138 -20.26 4.63 -20.96
CA ASN A 138 -20.91 4.64 -22.27
C ASN A 138 -21.18 6.08 -22.72
N ARG A 139 -21.73 6.91 -21.82
CA ARG A 139 -22.05 8.31 -22.06
C ARG A 139 -20.78 9.15 -22.24
N ASP A 140 -19.78 8.94 -21.38
CA ASP A 140 -18.60 9.79 -21.27
C ASP A 140 -17.38 9.21 -21.99
N ARG A 141 -17.58 8.17 -22.82
CA ARG A 141 -16.51 7.48 -23.56
C ARG A 141 -15.59 8.44 -24.33
N ASN A 142 -16.13 9.54 -24.86
CA ASN A 142 -15.37 10.50 -25.66
C ASN A 142 -14.39 11.35 -24.82
N LEU A 143 -14.49 11.32 -23.48
CA LEU A 143 -13.55 11.98 -22.56
C LEU A 143 -12.33 11.09 -22.24
N LEU A 144 -12.35 9.82 -22.64
CA LEU A 144 -11.28 8.86 -22.37
C LEU A 144 -10.21 8.96 -23.45
N VAL A 145 -9.02 9.41 -23.07
CA VAL A 145 -7.89 9.63 -23.98
C VAL A 145 -6.79 8.60 -23.71
N ASP A 146 -6.94 7.39 -24.23
CA ASP A 146 -5.94 6.34 -24.00
C ASP A 146 -4.61 6.63 -24.70
N VAL A 147 -3.50 6.31 -24.03
CA VAL A 147 -2.16 6.25 -24.64
C VAL A 147 -1.71 4.81 -24.86
N ARG A 148 -1.01 4.54 -25.97
CA ARG A 148 -0.55 3.19 -26.35
C ARG A 148 0.66 2.71 -25.57
N ASN A 149 1.44 3.63 -25.02
CA ASN A 149 2.75 3.36 -24.40
C ASN A 149 2.70 3.25 -22.88
N ALA A 150 1.50 3.18 -22.27
CA ALA A 150 1.32 3.03 -20.84
C ALA A 150 -0.02 2.33 -20.52
N LEU A 151 -0.16 1.82 -19.29
CA LEU A 151 -1.48 1.47 -18.76
C LEU A 151 -2.26 2.75 -18.44
N ASN A 152 -3.53 2.81 -18.85
CA ASN A 152 -4.36 4.00 -18.69
C ASN A 152 -5.15 3.89 -17.39
N GLN A 153 -4.77 4.66 -16.37
CA GLN A 153 -5.44 4.61 -15.07
C GLN A 153 -6.26 5.88 -14.86
N TYR A 154 -7.57 5.70 -14.79
CA TYR A 154 -8.54 6.76 -14.68
C TYR A 154 -9.05 6.91 -13.25
N TYR A 155 -9.12 8.13 -12.77
CA TYR A 155 -9.48 8.47 -11.39
C TYR A 155 -10.74 9.30 -11.36
N PHE A 156 -11.77 8.81 -10.66
CA PHE A 156 -13.09 9.43 -10.61
C PHE A 156 -13.64 9.50 -9.20
N ASN A 157 -14.52 10.47 -8.98
CA ASN A 157 -15.25 10.61 -7.75
C ASN A 157 -16.60 9.85 -7.80
N PHE A 158 -16.58 8.52 -7.97
CA PHE A 158 -17.82 7.74 -8.05
C PHE A 158 -18.69 7.92 -6.80
N SER A 159 -20.01 8.01 -7.02
CA SER A 159 -21.04 8.05 -5.96
C SER A 159 -21.74 6.68 -5.79
N THR A 160 -21.01 5.56 -5.87
CA THR A 160 -21.65 4.22 -5.96
C THR A 160 -20.99 3.14 -5.09
N THR A 161 -21.59 1.95 -5.10
CA THR A 161 -21.15 0.73 -4.40
C THR A 161 -19.95 0.03 -5.06
N ILE A 162 -19.20 0.69 -5.95
CA ILE A 162 -18.09 0.11 -6.72
C ILE A 162 -16.82 0.90 -6.42
N SER A 163 -15.75 0.19 -6.04
CA SER A 163 -14.44 0.79 -5.75
C SER A 163 -13.58 0.99 -6.98
N GLY A 164 -13.72 0.10 -7.96
CA GLY A 164 -12.94 0.13 -9.18
C GLY A 164 -13.44 -0.88 -10.21
N PHE A 165 -12.83 -0.76 -11.39
CA PHE A 165 -13.06 -1.68 -12.50
C PHE A 165 -11.81 -1.71 -13.37
N GLY A 166 -11.42 -2.89 -13.85
CA GLY A 166 -10.35 -3.09 -14.81
C GLY A 166 -10.76 -3.95 -16.01
N TYR A 167 -9.83 -4.16 -16.93
CA TYR A 167 -9.99 -5.11 -18.03
C TYR A 167 -8.94 -6.20 -17.96
N TYR A 168 -9.30 -7.42 -18.38
CA TYR A 168 -8.34 -8.48 -18.66
C TYR A 168 -7.50 -8.12 -19.91
N PRO A 169 -6.27 -8.66 -20.05
CA PRO A 169 -5.45 -8.41 -21.23
C PRO A 169 -6.03 -9.02 -22.50
N TYR A 170 -6.12 -8.22 -23.56
CA TYR A 170 -6.36 -8.64 -24.94
C TYR A 170 -5.87 -7.56 -25.91
N ASP A 171 -5.83 -7.85 -27.22
CA ASP A 171 -5.25 -6.96 -28.24
C ASP A 171 -6.16 -5.77 -28.61
N ASP A 172 -6.48 -4.94 -27.61
CA ASP A 172 -7.14 -3.65 -27.76
C ASP A 172 -6.64 -2.71 -26.67
N LEU A 173 -6.59 -1.41 -27.00
CA LEU A 173 -6.13 -0.37 -26.10
C LEU A 173 -7.02 -0.23 -24.86
N ILE A 174 -8.33 -0.50 -24.98
CA ILE A 174 -9.25 -0.48 -23.84
C ILE A 174 -8.85 -1.49 -22.75
N SER A 175 -8.14 -2.57 -23.12
CA SER A 175 -7.66 -3.59 -22.16
C SER A 175 -6.61 -3.04 -21.17
N THR A 176 -6.06 -1.86 -21.45
CA THR A 176 -5.06 -1.19 -20.62
C THR A 176 -5.69 -0.32 -19.53
N ARG A 177 -7.03 -0.18 -19.55
CA ARG A 177 -7.74 0.71 -18.65
C ARG A 177 -7.94 0.08 -17.27
N SER A 178 -7.76 0.92 -16.26
CA SER A 178 -8.22 0.69 -14.89
C SER A 178 -8.91 1.96 -14.38
N TYR A 179 -10.04 1.81 -13.70
CA TYR A 179 -10.87 2.88 -13.17
C TYR A 179 -10.82 2.79 -11.65
N ILE A 180 -10.40 3.86 -10.99
CA ILE A 180 -10.19 3.92 -9.55
C ILE A 180 -11.09 4.99 -8.95
N SER A 181 -11.93 4.58 -7.99
CA SER A 181 -12.73 5.52 -7.19
C SER A 181 -11.85 6.28 -6.20
N THR A 182 -11.97 7.61 -6.18
CA THR A 182 -11.21 8.50 -5.29
C THR A 182 -11.89 8.74 -3.95
N ASN A 183 -13.13 8.25 -3.77
CA ASN A 183 -13.93 8.40 -2.55
C ASN A 183 -13.73 7.27 -1.52
N HIS A 184 -12.72 6.41 -1.69
CA HIS A 184 -12.59 5.17 -0.92
C HIS A 184 -11.59 5.30 0.22
N TYR A 185 -12.10 5.78 1.34
CA TYR A 185 -11.39 5.87 2.61
C TYR A 185 -11.78 4.72 3.53
N ASN A 186 -10.86 4.26 4.38
CA ASN A 186 -11.21 3.32 5.45
C ASN A 186 -12.02 4.03 6.54
N VAL A 187 -12.43 3.28 7.57
CA VAL A 187 -13.20 3.79 8.72
C VAL A 187 -12.49 4.89 9.53
N GLU A 188 -11.18 5.08 9.33
CA GLU A 188 -10.35 6.11 9.95
C GLU A 188 -10.12 7.32 9.03
N GLY A 189 -10.78 7.37 7.86
CA GLY A 189 -10.58 8.45 6.89
C GLY A 189 -9.25 8.38 6.16
N GLN A 190 -8.56 7.22 6.19
CA GLN A 190 -7.28 7.02 5.52
C GLN A 190 -7.51 6.42 4.13
N LEU A 191 -6.69 6.82 3.16
CA LEU A 191 -6.68 6.35 1.76
C LEU A 191 -6.28 4.87 1.58
N ILE A 192 -6.31 4.09 2.67
CA ILE A 192 -5.91 2.68 2.72
C ILE A 192 -6.77 1.83 1.78
N GLY A 193 -8.04 2.18 1.55
CA GLY A 193 -8.90 1.43 0.63
C GLY A 193 -8.40 1.46 -0.82
N ILE A 194 -7.85 2.57 -1.29
CA ILE A 194 -7.28 2.64 -2.63
C ILE A 194 -5.91 1.94 -2.66
N ALA A 195 -5.04 2.30 -1.71
CA ALA A 195 -3.64 1.88 -1.69
C ALA A 195 -3.42 0.40 -1.36
N ASN A 196 -4.24 -0.18 -0.48
CA ASN A 196 -4.14 -1.55 0.01
C ASN A 196 -5.31 -2.44 -0.46
N TYR A 197 -6.06 -2.01 -1.49
CA TYR A 197 -7.09 -2.88 -2.05
C TYR A 197 -7.38 -2.53 -3.51
N THR A 198 -8.08 -1.43 -3.79
CA THR A 198 -8.62 -1.14 -5.13
C THR A 198 -7.53 -1.08 -6.20
N MET A 199 -6.49 -0.26 -6.00
CA MET A 199 -5.44 -0.07 -7.00
C MET A 199 -4.68 -1.36 -7.32
N PRO A 200 -4.14 -2.10 -6.33
CA PRO A 200 -3.47 -3.36 -6.63
C PRO A 200 -4.43 -4.41 -7.22
N HIS A 201 -5.70 -4.45 -6.80
CA HIS A 201 -6.71 -5.36 -7.31
C HIS A 201 -7.00 -5.14 -8.82
N GLU A 202 -7.33 -3.91 -9.22
CA GLU A 202 -7.65 -3.61 -10.63
C GLU A 202 -6.43 -3.82 -11.54
N LEU A 203 -5.23 -3.48 -11.04
CA LEU A 203 -4.00 -3.75 -11.76
C LEU A 203 -3.75 -5.27 -11.87
N GLY A 204 -4.06 -6.05 -10.85
CA GLY A 204 -4.01 -7.53 -10.91
C GLY A 204 -4.83 -8.07 -12.08
N HIS A 205 -6.03 -7.54 -12.31
CA HIS A 205 -6.85 -7.90 -13.46
C HIS A 205 -6.26 -7.48 -14.81
N ASN A 206 -5.66 -6.27 -14.90
CA ASN A 206 -4.88 -5.86 -16.08
C ASN A 206 -3.73 -6.84 -16.38
N PHE A 207 -3.27 -7.60 -15.39
CA PHE A 207 -2.28 -8.66 -15.51
C PHE A 207 -2.85 -10.09 -15.36
N PHE A 208 -4.12 -10.27 -15.76
CA PHE A 208 -4.78 -11.57 -15.88
C PHE A 208 -4.98 -12.36 -14.57
N LEU A 209 -5.08 -11.68 -13.44
CA LEU A 209 -5.58 -12.33 -12.23
C LEU A 209 -7.11 -12.38 -12.24
N TYR A 210 -7.67 -13.54 -11.95
CA TYR A 210 -9.09 -13.69 -11.67
C TYR A 210 -9.37 -13.41 -10.20
N HIS A 211 -10.63 -13.14 -9.87
CA HIS A 211 -11.06 -13.28 -8.48
C HIS A 211 -10.81 -14.69 -7.99
N THR A 212 -10.40 -14.82 -6.72
CA THR A 212 -10.16 -16.11 -6.04
C THR A 212 -11.39 -17.04 -6.05
N PHE A 213 -12.59 -16.47 -6.13
CA PHE A 213 -13.90 -17.16 -6.14
C PHE A 213 -14.53 -17.28 -7.54
N SER A 214 -13.71 -17.24 -8.60
CA SER A 214 -14.18 -17.40 -9.99
C SER A 214 -14.55 -18.86 -10.32
N PRO A 215 -15.39 -19.11 -11.35
CA PRO A 215 -16.20 -18.15 -12.10
C PRO A 215 -17.56 -17.91 -11.40
N ASN A 216 -17.96 -16.65 -11.22
CA ASN A 216 -19.30 -16.25 -10.74
C ASN A 216 -19.59 -16.33 -9.23
N ARG A 217 -18.60 -16.16 -8.33
CA ARG A 217 -18.85 -16.19 -6.86
C ARG A 217 -19.45 -17.53 -6.42
N SER A 218 -19.03 -18.57 -7.13
CA SER A 218 -19.31 -19.97 -6.86
C SER A 218 -18.03 -20.69 -7.23
N THR A 219 -17.42 -21.39 -6.27
CA THR A 219 -16.23 -22.17 -6.55
C THR A 219 -16.60 -23.64 -6.71
N ASP A 220 -16.21 -24.21 -7.84
CA ASP A 220 -16.14 -25.65 -8.09
C ASP A 220 -14.71 -26.19 -7.84
N GLU A 221 -13.82 -25.32 -7.37
CA GLU A 221 -12.47 -25.70 -6.97
C GLU A 221 -12.50 -26.55 -5.71
N LEU A 222 -11.78 -27.68 -5.76
CA LEU A 222 -11.56 -28.57 -4.63
C LEU A 222 -10.51 -27.97 -3.70
N VAL A 223 -10.62 -28.26 -2.41
CA VAL A 223 -9.61 -27.94 -1.40
C VAL A 223 -8.35 -28.79 -1.62
N THR A 224 -8.50 -29.98 -2.19
CA THR A 224 -7.39 -30.89 -2.53
C THR A 224 -6.30 -30.18 -3.35
N ARG A 225 -5.03 -30.43 -3.01
CA ARG A 225 -3.85 -29.91 -3.74
C ARG A 225 -2.96 -31.07 -4.21
N GLY A 226 -2.34 -30.90 -5.38
CA GLY A 226 -1.53 -31.96 -6.01
C GLY A 226 -2.37 -33.00 -6.74
N ALA A 227 -2.12 -34.28 -6.51
CA ALA A 227 -2.84 -35.36 -7.19
C ALA A 227 -4.35 -35.32 -6.86
N GLY A 228 -5.19 -35.25 -7.89
CA GLY A 228 -6.65 -35.14 -7.73
C GLY A 228 -7.17 -33.70 -7.56
N ALA A 229 -6.29 -32.70 -7.52
CA ALA A 229 -6.70 -31.30 -7.53
C ALA A 229 -7.25 -30.88 -8.91
N ASN A 230 -8.15 -29.89 -8.93
CA ASN A 230 -8.70 -29.29 -10.14
C ASN A 230 -8.39 -27.78 -10.27
N CYS A 231 -7.53 -27.23 -9.40
CA CYS A 231 -7.14 -25.82 -9.35
C CYS A 231 -6.51 -25.26 -10.64
N SER A 232 -6.09 -26.09 -11.59
CA SER A 232 -5.65 -25.63 -12.92
C SER A 232 -6.80 -25.39 -13.91
N THR A 233 -8.02 -25.77 -13.55
CA THR A 233 -9.21 -25.74 -14.40
C THR A 233 -10.45 -25.15 -13.73
N ALA A 234 -10.40 -24.95 -12.41
CA ALA A 234 -11.45 -24.39 -11.57
C ALA A 234 -10.88 -23.25 -10.70
N GLY A 235 -11.76 -22.46 -10.08
CA GLY A 235 -11.35 -21.33 -9.24
C GLY A 235 -10.74 -20.18 -10.04
N ASP A 236 -9.65 -19.61 -9.53
CA ASP A 236 -8.85 -18.59 -10.21
C ASP A 236 -7.80 -19.18 -11.15
N LEU A 237 -7.80 -20.50 -11.35
CA LEU A 237 -6.82 -21.26 -12.14
C LEU A 237 -5.39 -21.27 -11.53
N ILE A 238 -5.20 -20.92 -10.25
CA ILE A 238 -3.89 -20.84 -9.60
C ILE A 238 -3.86 -21.77 -8.37
N CYS A 239 -3.06 -22.82 -8.47
CA CYS A 239 -3.05 -23.88 -7.45
C CYS A 239 -2.45 -23.50 -6.09
N ASP A 240 -1.67 -22.42 -5.98
CA ASP A 240 -1.19 -21.92 -4.70
C ASP A 240 -2.14 -20.90 -4.05
N THR A 241 -3.21 -20.51 -4.75
CA THR A 241 -4.36 -19.83 -4.16
C THR A 241 -5.31 -20.89 -3.58
N PRO A 242 -5.63 -20.87 -2.28
CA PRO A 242 -6.66 -21.73 -1.69
C PRO A 242 -8.04 -21.46 -2.30
N ALA A 243 -8.81 -22.53 -2.49
CA ALA A 243 -10.16 -22.46 -3.04
C ALA A 243 -11.04 -21.53 -2.21
N ASP A 244 -11.64 -20.54 -2.87
CA ASP A 244 -12.38 -19.47 -2.19
C ASP A 244 -13.89 -19.61 -2.37
N PRO A 245 -14.64 -19.92 -1.30
CA PRO A 245 -16.08 -20.07 -1.37
C PRO A 245 -16.84 -18.76 -1.12
N TYR A 246 -16.19 -17.61 -1.30
CA TYR A 246 -16.80 -16.30 -1.07
C TYR A 246 -18.22 -16.22 -1.64
N ASN A 247 -19.15 -15.73 -0.80
CA ASN A 247 -20.58 -15.55 -1.10
C ASN A 247 -21.40 -16.85 -1.26
N LEU A 248 -20.85 -18.03 -0.97
CA LEU A 248 -21.63 -19.26 -0.81
C LEU A 248 -22.37 -19.28 0.55
N PRO A 249 -23.58 -19.87 0.64
CA PRO A 249 -24.28 -20.03 1.91
C PRO A 249 -23.45 -20.82 2.92
N GLY A 250 -23.11 -20.20 4.06
CA GLY A 250 -22.24 -20.79 5.08
C GLY A 250 -20.75 -20.41 4.98
N ALA A 251 -20.36 -19.62 3.97
CA ALA A 251 -19.07 -18.93 3.91
C ALA A 251 -19.09 -17.74 4.89
N THR A 252 -18.98 -17.99 6.18
CA THR A 252 -19.04 -16.96 7.22
C THR A 252 -17.64 -16.44 7.58
N ILE A 253 -17.62 -15.19 7.99
CA ILE A 253 -16.44 -14.56 8.60
C ILE A 253 -16.82 -14.02 9.97
N GLU A 254 -15.82 -13.94 10.84
CA GLU A 254 -15.91 -13.19 12.09
C GLU A 254 -14.97 -11.99 12.03
N THR A 255 -15.43 -10.88 12.59
CA THR A 255 -14.63 -9.68 12.77
C THR A 255 -14.38 -9.45 14.25
N ASN A 256 -13.12 -9.53 14.67
CA ASN A 256 -12.72 -9.25 16.05
C ASN A 256 -11.62 -8.19 16.05
N ASN A 257 -11.84 -7.06 16.73
CA ASN A 257 -10.93 -5.90 16.72
C ASN A 257 -10.52 -5.46 15.30
N PHE A 258 -11.46 -5.49 14.35
CA PHE A 258 -11.20 -5.26 12.94
C PHE A 258 -10.23 -6.27 12.30
N CYS A 259 -9.90 -7.40 12.90
CA CYS A 259 -9.31 -8.53 12.19
C CYS A 259 -10.42 -9.36 11.55
N VAL A 260 -10.23 -9.83 10.31
CA VAL A 260 -11.17 -10.76 9.65
C VAL A 260 -10.61 -12.17 9.74
N THR A 261 -11.44 -13.12 10.15
CA THR A 261 -11.11 -14.54 10.14
C THR A 261 -12.24 -15.32 9.48
N TYR A 262 -11.90 -16.25 8.61
CA TYR A 262 -12.87 -17.16 8.03
C TYR A 262 -13.31 -18.19 9.06
N THR A 263 -14.62 -18.31 9.27
CA THR A 263 -15.25 -19.23 10.24
C THR A 263 -16.30 -20.12 9.59
N GLY A 264 -16.40 -20.09 8.27
CA GLY A 264 -17.35 -20.90 7.52
C GLY A 264 -17.12 -22.39 7.75
N THR A 265 -18.22 -23.15 7.71
CA THR A 265 -18.23 -24.60 7.92
C THR A 265 -18.48 -25.38 6.63
N ILE A 266 -18.41 -24.69 5.50
CA ILE A 266 -18.73 -25.25 4.19
C ILE A 266 -17.58 -26.07 3.64
N THR A 267 -17.94 -27.17 3.00
CA THR A 267 -16.99 -28.10 2.41
C THR A 267 -17.10 -28.13 0.90
N ASP A 268 -16.05 -28.56 0.22
CA ASP A 268 -16.09 -28.88 -1.19
C ASP A 268 -16.85 -30.19 -1.47
N ALA A 269 -16.81 -30.64 -2.74
CA ALA A 269 -17.44 -31.88 -3.17
C ALA A 269 -16.84 -33.16 -2.55
N ASN A 270 -15.64 -33.09 -1.98
CA ASN A 270 -14.97 -34.20 -1.29
C ASN A 270 -15.27 -34.19 0.22
N GLY A 271 -15.92 -33.16 0.74
CA GLY A 271 -16.17 -32.98 2.18
C GLY A 271 -15.03 -32.28 2.91
N ASP A 272 -14.06 -31.70 2.20
CA ASP A 272 -12.96 -30.96 2.78
C ASP A 272 -13.36 -29.52 3.07
N LEU A 273 -13.03 -29.00 4.25
CA LEU A 273 -13.39 -27.65 4.70
C LEU A 273 -12.60 -26.58 3.93
N TYR A 274 -13.30 -25.56 3.42
CA TYR A 274 -12.64 -24.42 2.77
C TYR A 274 -11.84 -23.58 3.76
N THR A 275 -10.64 -23.17 3.36
CA THR A 275 -9.77 -22.23 4.10
C THR A 275 -9.24 -21.14 3.16
N PRO A 276 -10.09 -20.18 2.74
CA PRO A 276 -9.70 -19.16 1.77
C PRO A 276 -8.65 -18.19 2.31
N LEU A 277 -7.86 -17.61 1.41
CA LEU A 277 -7.02 -16.45 1.73
C LEU A 277 -7.87 -15.18 1.75
N VAL A 278 -8.42 -14.86 2.93
CA VAL A 278 -9.23 -13.65 3.13
C VAL A 278 -8.44 -12.35 2.94
N ASP A 279 -7.12 -12.42 3.01
CA ASP A 279 -6.16 -11.34 2.81
C ASP A 279 -5.58 -11.29 1.37
N ASN A 280 -6.08 -12.12 0.45
CA ASN A 280 -5.66 -12.02 -0.95
C ASN A 280 -6.25 -10.77 -1.60
N PHE A 281 -5.45 -10.03 -2.38
CA PHE A 281 -5.93 -8.85 -3.10
C PHE A 281 -7.07 -9.19 -4.06
N MET A 282 -7.10 -10.38 -4.65
CA MET A 282 -8.13 -10.81 -5.60
C MET A 282 -9.38 -11.41 -4.93
N SER A 283 -9.43 -11.41 -3.60
CA SER A 283 -10.63 -11.82 -2.85
C SER A 283 -11.47 -10.60 -2.47
N TYR A 284 -12.76 -10.84 -2.22
CA TYR A 284 -13.73 -9.83 -1.82
C TYR A 284 -14.07 -9.92 -0.33
N TYR A 285 -13.29 -10.61 0.50
CA TYR A 285 -13.47 -10.45 1.96
C TYR A 285 -13.08 -9.04 2.41
N PRO A 286 -13.59 -8.56 3.56
CA PRO A 286 -13.44 -7.16 3.94
C PRO A 286 -11.99 -6.66 4.05
N TYR A 287 -11.66 -5.61 3.31
CA TYR A 287 -10.33 -5.01 3.26
C TYR A 287 -10.06 -3.99 4.38
N TYR A 288 -11.10 -3.48 5.05
CA TYR A 288 -10.97 -2.51 6.15
C TYR A 288 -10.43 -3.11 7.45
N ALA A 289 -9.91 -4.34 7.38
CA ALA A 289 -9.48 -5.09 8.53
C ALA A 289 -8.03 -4.73 8.92
N ARG A 290 -7.80 -4.36 10.18
CA ARG A 290 -6.49 -3.92 10.71
C ARG A 290 -5.40 -5.00 10.68
N CYS A 291 -5.78 -6.26 10.57
CA CYS A 291 -4.90 -7.41 10.77
C CYS A 291 -4.64 -8.21 9.49
N ARG A 292 -4.89 -7.59 8.33
CA ARG A 292 -4.61 -8.20 7.04
C ARG A 292 -3.14 -8.04 6.67
N ASP A 293 -2.58 -9.13 6.16
CA ASP A 293 -1.29 -9.17 5.49
C ASP A 293 -1.55 -9.29 3.99
N ASP A 294 -2.06 -8.20 3.41
CA ASP A 294 -2.57 -8.20 2.05
C ASP A 294 -1.48 -8.57 1.04
N LYS A 295 -1.77 -9.58 0.21
CA LYS A 295 -0.77 -10.17 -0.67
C LYS A 295 -1.36 -10.77 -1.94
N PHE A 296 -0.49 -10.91 -2.93
CA PHE A 296 -0.65 -11.89 -4.00
C PHE A 296 0.08 -13.18 -3.61
N THR A 297 -0.41 -14.33 -4.08
CA THR A 297 0.35 -15.58 -3.98
C THR A 297 1.54 -15.55 -4.94
N PRO A 298 2.61 -16.35 -4.69
CA PRO A 298 3.69 -16.50 -5.66
C PRO A 298 3.22 -16.87 -7.08
N GLY A 299 2.22 -17.74 -7.22
CA GLY A 299 1.61 -18.13 -8.48
C GLY A 299 0.85 -16.98 -9.17
N GLN A 300 0.20 -16.11 -8.40
CA GLN A 300 -0.38 -14.87 -8.92
C GLN A 300 0.72 -13.92 -9.44
N VAL A 301 1.82 -13.76 -8.71
CA VAL A 301 2.96 -12.93 -9.18
C VAL A 301 3.55 -13.48 -10.47
N GLU A 302 3.75 -14.81 -10.58
CA GLU A 302 4.24 -15.46 -11.80
C GLU A 302 3.30 -15.21 -13.00
N ARG A 303 1.99 -15.41 -12.80
CA ARG A 303 0.98 -15.14 -13.83
C ARG A 303 1.00 -13.69 -14.29
N MET A 304 1.14 -12.73 -13.38
CA MET A 304 1.22 -11.32 -13.74
C MET A 304 2.44 -11.02 -14.61
N GLN A 305 3.59 -11.63 -14.31
CA GLN A 305 4.79 -11.48 -15.13
C GLN A 305 4.64 -12.11 -16.53
N GLU A 306 3.89 -13.20 -16.67
CA GLU A 306 3.56 -13.79 -17.97
C GLU A 306 2.61 -12.89 -18.77
N ALA A 307 1.58 -12.34 -18.12
CA ALA A 307 0.64 -11.41 -18.73
C ALA A 307 1.35 -10.12 -19.18
N LEU A 308 2.31 -9.63 -18.40
CA LEU A 308 3.16 -8.50 -18.80
C LEU A 308 3.97 -8.82 -20.05
N TYR A 309 4.62 -10.00 -20.07
CA TYR A 309 5.36 -10.43 -21.26
C TYR A 309 4.45 -10.52 -22.49
N MET A 310 3.24 -11.08 -22.34
CA MET A 310 2.23 -11.13 -23.40
C MET A 310 1.89 -9.74 -23.94
N ARG A 311 1.64 -8.77 -23.04
CA ARG A 311 1.35 -7.38 -23.42
C ARG A 311 2.48 -6.76 -24.24
N GLN A 312 3.72 -6.89 -23.78
CA GLN A 312 4.89 -6.25 -24.40
C GLN A 312 5.25 -6.81 -25.78
N HIS A 313 4.87 -8.06 -26.09
CA HIS A 313 5.34 -8.75 -27.31
C HIS A 313 4.24 -9.11 -28.30
N TYR A 314 2.99 -9.23 -27.86
CA TYR A 314 1.90 -9.74 -28.69
C TYR A 314 0.65 -8.85 -28.69
N MET A 315 0.72 -7.65 -28.11
CA MET A 315 -0.41 -6.71 -28.09
C MET A 315 0.01 -5.35 -28.65
N ASN A 316 -0.96 -4.59 -29.15
CA ASN A 316 -0.76 -3.25 -29.70
C ASN A 316 -0.44 -2.15 -28.67
N CYS A 317 -0.34 -2.51 -27.38
CA CYS A 317 0.09 -1.63 -26.30
C CYS A 317 1.55 -1.93 -25.95
N THR A 318 2.42 -0.94 -26.13
CA THR A 318 3.88 -1.12 -26.09
C THR A 318 4.46 -1.04 -24.67
N LEU A 319 3.76 -0.37 -23.74
CA LEU A 319 4.22 -0.13 -22.35
C LEU A 319 5.64 0.44 -22.27
N ASP A 320 6.02 1.29 -23.23
CA ASP A 320 7.36 1.83 -23.43
C ASP A 320 7.45 3.35 -23.25
N CYS A 321 6.49 3.97 -22.55
CA CYS A 321 6.56 5.40 -22.25
C CYS A 321 7.87 5.72 -21.52
N PRO A 322 8.71 6.63 -22.03
CA PRO A 322 10.02 6.87 -21.45
C PRO A 322 9.91 7.41 -20.01
N PRO A 323 10.79 7.00 -19.09
CA PRO A 323 10.88 7.66 -17.79
C PRO A 323 11.24 9.13 -17.96
N THR A 324 10.68 9.98 -17.12
CA THR A 324 10.99 11.41 -17.11
C THR A 324 12.40 11.62 -16.58
N ASN A 325 13.16 12.48 -17.26
CA ASN A 325 14.46 12.94 -16.76
C ASN A 325 14.23 14.03 -15.71
N VAL A 326 14.26 13.62 -14.44
CA VAL A 326 14.04 14.47 -13.27
C VAL A 326 15.38 14.84 -12.65
N ALA A 327 15.54 16.06 -12.12
CA ALA A 327 16.74 16.39 -11.37
C ALA A 327 16.78 15.54 -10.07
N SER A 328 17.89 14.87 -9.80
CA SER A 328 17.97 13.95 -8.65
C SER A 328 17.85 14.69 -7.32
N PRO A 329 17.09 14.16 -6.35
CA PRO A 329 17.12 14.68 -4.98
C PRO A 329 18.54 14.56 -4.39
N THR A 330 18.93 15.56 -3.61
CA THR A 330 20.27 15.61 -2.98
C THR A 330 20.15 15.86 -1.49
N ASN A 331 21.27 15.83 -0.76
CA ASN A 331 21.30 16.14 0.68
C ASN A 331 20.30 15.30 1.50
N LEU A 332 20.05 14.05 1.10
CA LEU A 332 19.25 13.13 1.89
C LEU A 332 19.92 12.94 3.26
N SER A 333 19.15 13.09 4.32
CA SER A 333 19.55 12.86 5.70
C SER A 333 18.47 12.05 6.40
N VAL A 334 18.90 11.19 7.32
CA VAL A 334 18.05 10.23 8.04
C VAL A 334 18.33 10.38 9.54
N THR A 335 17.32 10.83 10.29
CA THR A 335 17.45 11.15 11.70
C THR A 335 16.46 10.32 12.53
N PRO A 336 16.92 9.37 13.35
CA PRO A 336 16.04 8.65 14.26
C PRO A 336 15.51 9.59 15.35
N THR A 337 14.27 9.37 15.78
CA THR A 337 13.56 10.10 16.83
C THR A 337 13.15 9.15 17.94
N ALA A 338 12.43 9.64 18.95
CA ALA A 338 11.89 8.81 20.03
C ALA A 338 10.85 7.78 19.56
N THR A 339 10.32 7.86 18.34
CA THR A 339 9.27 6.94 17.86
C THR A 339 9.35 6.58 16.38
N SER A 340 10.25 7.20 15.62
CA SER A 340 10.25 7.13 14.15
C SER A 340 11.62 7.46 13.57
N VAL A 341 11.72 7.46 12.25
CA VAL A 341 12.87 8.00 11.53
C VAL A 341 12.40 9.14 10.62
N VAL A 342 13.01 10.31 10.74
CA VAL A 342 12.72 11.49 9.90
C VAL A 342 13.73 11.56 8.77
N LEU A 343 13.22 11.61 7.54
CA LEU A 343 13.99 11.81 6.32
C LEU A 343 13.82 13.25 5.86
N THR A 344 14.90 13.90 5.46
CA THR A 344 14.88 15.21 4.81
C THR A 344 15.78 15.19 3.58
N TRP A 345 15.37 15.85 2.51
CA TRP A 345 16.19 15.97 1.29
C TRP A 345 16.00 17.33 0.64
N GLN A 346 16.91 17.68 -0.27
CA GLN A 346 16.77 18.81 -1.18
C GLN A 346 16.07 18.33 -2.45
N ASP A 347 14.95 18.96 -2.76
CA ASP A 347 14.29 18.87 -4.07
C ASP A 347 15.02 19.79 -5.06
N ASN A 348 15.40 19.23 -6.21
CA ASN A 348 16.08 19.94 -7.30
C ASN A 348 15.23 19.99 -8.58
N ALA A 349 14.05 19.36 -8.57
CA ALA A 349 13.21 19.15 -9.72
C ALA A 349 12.08 20.19 -9.80
N SER A 350 11.51 20.30 -11.00
CA SER A 350 10.32 21.11 -11.27
C SER A 350 9.32 20.38 -12.17
N ASN A 351 9.55 19.08 -12.38
CA ASN A 351 8.87 18.22 -13.34
C ASN A 351 8.66 16.80 -12.78
N GLU A 352 8.83 16.64 -11.48
CA GLU A 352 8.48 15.45 -10.73
C GLU A 352 6.97 15.41 -10.45
N MET A 353 6.39 14.22 -10.53
CA MET A 353 5.00 14.01 -10.10
C MET A 353 4.87 13.73 -8.60
N GLY A 354 5.99 13.75 -7.87
CA GLY A 354 6.14 13.34 -6.49
C GLY A 354 7.31 12.38 -6.30
N TYR A 355 7.39 11.78 -5.12
CA TYR A 355 8.48 10.87 -4.76
C TYR A 355 7.98 9.60 -4.10
N PHE A 356 8.57 8.47 -4.48
CA PHE A 356 8.54 7.23 -3.72
C PHE A 356 9.68 7.24 -2.69
N ILE A 357 9.32 6.92 -1.45
CA ILE A 357 10.27 6.72 -0.35
C ILE A 357 10.57 5.24 -0.28
N GLU A 358 11.81 4.88 -0.59
CA GLU A 358 12.25 3.49 -0.57
C GLU A 358 13.07 3.19 0.68
N ARG A 359 12.83 2.03 1.27
CA ARG A 359 13.56 1.53 2.44
C ARG A 359 13.94 0.07 2.22
N SER A 360 15.14 -0.28 2.65
CA SER A 360 15.60 -1.67 2.79
C SER A 360 15.87 -1.97 4.26
N SER A 361 15.90 -3.26 4.59
CA SER A 361 16.25 -3.81 5.90
C SER A 361 17.14 -5.04 5.68
N PRO A 362 17.74 -5.66 6.72
CA PRO A 362 18.58 -6.84 6.50
C PRO A 362 17.83 -8.03 5.86
N GLN A 363 16.49 -8.02 5.92
CA GLN A 363 15.64 -9.05 5.35
C GLN A 363 15.00 -8.67 4.00
N THR A 364 15.11 -7.40 3.59
CA THR A 364 14.35 -6.88 2.43
C THR A 364 15.19 -5.91 1.60
N ASP A 365 15.12 -6.05 0.28
CA ASP A 365 15.67 -5.06 -0.65
C ASP A 365 14.99 -3.69 -0.52
N LEU A 366 15.51 -2.69 -1.24
CA LEU A 366 14.91 -1.36 -1.33
C LEU A 366 13.54 -1.46 -2.01
N VAL A 367 12.49 -1.29 -1.21
CA VAL A 367 11.09 -1.28 -1.66
C VAL A 367 10.42 0.03 -1.25
N ALA A 368 9.45 0.48 -2.03
CA ALA A 368 8.66 1.66 -1.69
C ALA A 368 7.84 1.38 -0.42
N ILE A 369 7.99 2.22 0.60
CA ILE A 369 7.20 2.13 1.84
C ILE A 369 6.08 3.17 1.90
N SER A 370 6.25 4.27 1.17
CA SER A 370 5.29 5.38 1.05
C SER A 370 5.61 6.22 -0.18
N GLY A 371 4.68 7.11 -0.53
CA GLY A 371 4.90 8.16 -1.51
C GLY A 371 4.47 9.53 -0.97
N VAL A 372 5.04 10.59 -1.52
CA VAL A 372 4.72 11.99 -1.21
C VAL A 372 4.44 12.76 -2.50
N GLY A 373 3.70 13.86 -2.41
CA GLY A 373 3.40 14.71 -3.56
C GLY A 373 4.62 15.49 -4.09
N PRO A 374 4.45 16.24 -5.19
CA PRO A 374 5.48 17.12 -5.75
C PRO A 374 6.02 18.13 -4.74
N ASN A 375 7.27 18.57 -4.90
CA ASN A 375 7.95 19.56 -4.03
C ASN A 375 8.11 19.20 -2.54
N VAL A 376 7.66 18.02 -2.10
CA VAL A 376 7.84 17.59 -0.71
C VAL A 376 9.30 17.25 -0.46
N THR A 377 9.83 17.68 0.68
CA THR A 377 11.25 17.56 1.07
C THR A 377 11.47 16.83 2.39
N THR A 378 10.41 16.27 2.98
CA THR A 378 10.46 15.56 4.27
C THR A 378 9.48 14.39 4.31
N PHE A 379 9.85 13.34 5.03
CA PHE A 379 9.00 12.18 5.31
C PHE A 379 9.32 11.61 6.68
N THR A 380 8.31 11.13 7.41
CA THR A 380 8.49 10.46 8.70
C THR A 380 8.09 9.00 8.59
N ASP A 381 9.07 8.11 8.69
CA ASP A 381 8.87 6.67 8.77
C ASP A 381 8.52 6.25 10.20
N THR A 382 7.22 6.14 10.47
CA THR A 382 6.67 5.69 11.75
C THR A 382 6.66 4.17 11.90
N SER A 383 7.03 3.44 10.85
CA SER A 383 7.07 1.97 10.85
C SER A 383 8.45 1.41 11.21
N ALA A 384 9.49 2.25 11.17
CA ALA A 384 10.85 1.90 11.59
C ALA A 384 10.88 1.47 13.06
N ARG A 385 11.78 0.53 13.38
CA ARG A 385 11.97 -0.02 14.73
C ARG A 385 13.42 0.10 15.15
N ALA A 386 13.65 0.14 16.47
CA ALA A 386 14.99 0.15 17.04
C ALA A 386 15.76 -1.13 16.73
N GLY A 387 17.09 -1.03 16.70
CA GLY A 387 17.98 -2.20 16.53
C GLY A 387 18.01 -2.76 15.10
N ILE A 388 17.24 -2.21 14.16
CA ILE A 388 17.25 -2.63 12.76
C ILE A 388 18.03 -1.62 11.93
N ALA A 389 19.00 -2.11 11.14
CA ALA A 389 19.67 -1.30 10.14
C ALA A 389 18.72 -1.02 8.97
N TYR A 390 18.67 0.23 8.51
CA TYR A 390 17.85 0.63 7.38
C TYR A 390 18.68 1.42 6.38
N SER A 391 18.46 1.20 5.09
CA SER A 391 18.95 2.13 4.06
C SER A 391 17.77 2.74 3.33
N TYR A 392 17.84 4.05 3.10
CA TYR A 392 16.79 4.84 2.47
C TYR A 392 17.24 5.45 1.15
N ARG A 393 16.30 5.61 0.23
CA ARG A 393 16.47 6.30 -1.05
C ARG A 393 15.20 7.05 -1.44
N ILE A 394 15.36 8.23 -2.04
CA ILE A 394 14.25 9.01 -2.62
C ILE A 394 14.27 8.80 -4.13
N ARG A 395 13.15 8.36 -4.69
CA ARG A 395 12.96 8.13 -6.12
C ARG A 395 11.83 9.00 -6.65
N PRO A 396 12.04 9.86 -7.67
CA PRO A 396 10.94 10.51 -8.37
C PRO A 396 9.91 9.50 -8.90
N SER A 397 8.62 9.74 -8.73
CA SER A 397 7.59 8.73 -9.06
C SER A 397 7.35 8.54 -10.56
N ASN A 398 7.85 9.45 -11.38
CA ASN A 398 7.84 9.40 -12.84
C ASN A 398 9.19 8.99 -13.46
N THR A 399 10.04 8.30 -12.69
CA THR A 399 11.30 7.72 -13.21
C THR A 399 11.43 6.23 -12.89
N THR A 400 12.41 5.58 -13.53
CA THR A 400 12.80 4.19 -13.24
C THR A 400 14.11 4.19 -12.47
N THR A 401 15.23 3.74 -13.04
CA THR A 401 16.53 3.65 -12.37
C THR A 401 17.35 4.93 -12.42
N GLY A 402 16.90 5.94 -13.15
CA GLY A 402 17.55 7.26 -13.23
C GLY A 402 17.13 8.18 -12.09
N SER A 403 17.83 9.30 -11.96
CA SER A 403 17.39 10.44 -11.13
C SER A 403 17.18 10.16 -9.63
N LEU A 404 17.82 9.12 -9.11
CA LEU A 404 17.68 8.68 -7.72
C LEU A 404 18.55 9.52 -6.77
N SER A 405 18.12 9.67 -5.52
CA SER A 405 19.02 10.17 -4.48
C SER A 405 20.16 9.17 -4.20
N PRO A 406 21.30 9.61 -3.64
CA PRO A 406 22.21 8.71 -2.95
C PRO A 406 21.48 7.91 -1.87
N ILE A 407 21.94 6.67 -1.63
CA ILE A 407 21.45 5.85 -0.53
C ILE A 407 22.09 6.35 0.77
N VAL A 408 21.28 6.51 1.82
CA VAL A 408 21.75 6.83 3.17
C VAL A 408 21.36 5.71 4.11
N SER A 409 22.32 5.20 4.87
CA SER A 409 22.11 4.12 5.84
C SER A 409 22.05 4.65 7.26
N LEU A 410 21.11 4.11 8.02
CA LEU A 410 21.06 4.12 9.47
C LEU A 410 21.53 2.74 9.93
N GLU A 411 22.65 2.69 10.64
CA GLU A 411 23.18 1.44 11.20
C GLU A 411 22.21 0.83 12.24
N SER A 412 22.37 -0.46 12.52
CA SER A 412 21.63 -1.08 13.61
C SER A 412 22.06 -0.50 14.95
N GLY A 413 21.10 -0.31 15.86
CA GLY A 413 21.36 0.06 17.25
C GLY A 413 20.45 1.18 17.75
N PHE A 414 20.80 1.69 18.93
CA PHE A 414 20.15 2.82 19.58
C PHE A 414 21.00 4.07 19.44
N TYR A 415 20.35 5.19 19.17
CA TYR A 415 21.00 6.49 18.99
C TYR A 415 20.60 7.42 20.13
N THR A 416 21.54 8.17 20.67
CA THR A 416 21.18 9.30 21.54
C THR A 416 20.54 10.40 20.68
N ILE A 417 19.32 10.82 20.99
CA ILE A 417 18.61 11.90 20.29
C ILE A 417 18.68 13.24 21.04
N ASN A 418 19.04 13.21 22.33
CA ASN A 418 19.27 14.37 23.17
C ASN A 418 20.39 14.07 24.19
N SER A 419 20.91 15.10 24.86
CA SER A 419 21.79 14.89 26.02
C SER A 419 20.97 14.59 27.28
N GLY A 420 21.46 13.72 28.15
CA GLY A 420 20.80 13.43 29.43
C GLY A 420 21.27 12.15 30.11
N ALA A 421 20.41 11.58 30.96
CA ALA A 421 20.73 10.41 31.77
C ALA A 421 20.51 9.10 30.99
N TRP A 422 21.40 8.11 31.15
CA TRP A 422 21.33 6.82 30.44
C TRP A 422 19.98 6.11 30.66
N ASN A 423 19.41 6.21 31.85
CA ASN A 423 18.15 5.57 32.22
C ASN A 423 16.89 6.34 31.77
N ASP A 424 17.04 7.48 31.10
CA ASP A 424 15.92 8.23 30.54
C ASP A 424 15.60 7.71 29.12
N PRO A 425 14.44 7.06 28.89
CA PRO A 425 14.05 6.62 27.54
C PRO A 425 13.96 7.79 26.55
N GLY A 426 13.69 9.02 27.00
CA GLY A 426 13.55 10.21 26.15
C GLY A 426 14.85 10.68 25.48
N ILE A 427 16.02 10.19 25.92
CA ILE A 427 17.30 10.49 25.27
C ILE A 427 17.65 9.49 24.18
N TRP A 428 16.91 8.40 24.04
CA TRP A 428 17.20 7.31 23.11
C TRP A 428 16.21 7.27 21.94
N SER A 429 16.72 6.93 20.76
CA SER A 429 15.88 6.61 19.61
C SER A 429 14.88 5.53 19.98
N PHE A 430 13.65 5.65 19.49
CA PHE A 430 12.54 4.74 19.77
C PHE A 430 12.11 4.66 21.24
N GLY A 431 12.60 5.57 22.11
CA GLY A 431 12.07 5.73 23.46
C GLY A 431 12.36 4.53 24.37
N GLN A 432 13.44 3.78 24.10
CA GLN A 432 13.83 2.61 24.88
C GLN A 432 15.27 2.76 25.35
N VAL A 433 15.51 2.38 26.61
CA VAL A 433 16.86 2.35 27.19
C VAL A 433 17.61 1.13 26.66
N PRO A 434 18.85 1.28 26.16
CA PRO A 434 19.64 0.17 25.63
C PRO A 434 19.91 -0.93 26.67
N THR A 435 20.04 -2.16 26.16
CA THR A 435 20.33 -3.38 26.92
C THR A 435 21.69 -3.97 26.51
N GLU A 436 22.09 -5.03 27.19
CA GLU A 436 23.36 -5.75 26.95
C GLU A 436 23.55 -6.33 25.55
N THR A 437 22.48 -6.42 24.74
CA THR A 437 22.52 -6.91 23.35
C THR A 437 22.54 -5.79 22.31
N ASP A 438 22.51 -4.53 22.74
CA ASP A 438 22.28 -3.41 21.84
C ASP A 438 23.58 -2.65 21.53
N ASP A 439 23.82 -2.41 20.24
CA ASP A 439 24.78 -1.40 19.78
C ASP A 439 24.27 0.00 20.14
N VAL A 440 25.12 0.83 20.73
CA VAL A 440 24.74 2.18 21.17
C VAL A 440 25.60 3.25 20.51
N HIS A 441 24.96 4.09 19.71
CA HIS A 441 25.56 5.22 18.99
C HIS A 441 25.37 6.53 19.77
N ILE A 442 26.47 7.07 20.27
CA ILE A 442 26.51 8.28 21.08
C ILE A 442 26.77 9.48 20.15
N ARG A 443 25.71 10.27 19.93
CA ARG A 443 25.68 11.55 19.19
C ARG A 443 25.60 12.76 20.11
N HIS A 444 25.11 12.56 21.33
CA HIS A 444 24.89 13.57 22.37
C HIS A 444 25.52 13.12 23.69
N ALA A 445 25.73 14.05 24.63
CA ALA A 445 26.36 13.71 25.91
C ALA A 445 25.42 12.87 26.79
N VAL A 446 25.93 11.77 27.34
CA VAL A 446 25.16 10.87 28.21
C VAL A 446 25.82 10.78 29.58
N THR A 447 25.01 10.77 30.64
CA THR A 447 25.46 10.54 32.01
C THR A 447 24.88 9.23 32.53
N VAL A 448 25.71 8.30 32.97
CA VAL A 448 25.30 7.11 33.71
C VAL A 448 25.04 7.53 35.16
N PRO A 449 23.79 7.45 35.66
CA PRO A 449 23.45 7.96 36.98
C PRO A 449 24.15 7.23 38.12
N GLN A 450 24.15 7.87 39.29
CA GLN A 450 24.64 7.25 40.51
C GLN A 450 23.92 5.92 40.82
N ASN A 451 24.68 4.91 41.23
CA ASN A 451 24.20 3.56 41.55
C ASN A 451 23.44 2.85 40.40
N TYR A 452 23.67 3.29 39.15
CA TYR A 452 23.04 2.70 37.98
C TYR A 452 24.06 1.91 37.15
N LYS A 453 23.65 0.73 36.69
CA LYS A 453 24.44 -0.13 35.79
C LYS A 453 23.89 0.00 34.38
N ALA A 454 24.47 0.92 33.60
CA ALA A 454 24.21 1.03 32.17
C ALA A 454 24.71 -0.21 31.44
N LYS A 455 23.96 -0.68 30.45
CA LYS A 455 24.28 -1.88 29.68
C LYS A 455 24.23 -1.57 28.19
N ALA A 456 25.18 -2.12 27.46
CA ALA A 456 25.22 -2.10 26.00
C ALA A 456 26.00 -3.32 25.50
N GLN A 457 25.81 -3.72 24.25
CA GLN A 457 26.77 -4.60 23.58
C GLN A 457 28.10 -3.84 23.40
N ARG A 458 28.06 -2.72 22.68
CA ARG A 458 29.22 -1.83 22.49
C ARG A 458 28.78 -0.38 22.32
N ILE A 459 29.73 0.53 22.54
CA ILE A 459 29.54 1.98 22.35
C ILE A 459 30.26 2.45 21.09
N ILE A 460 29.55 3.20 20.26
CA ILE A 460 30.04 3.80 19.04
C ILE A 460 29.91 5.32 19.18
N TYR A 461 31.01 6.06 19.10
CA TYR A 461 31.02 7.53 19.20
C TYR A 461 30.96 8.14 17.79
N GLU A 462 29.89 8.84 17.47
CA GLU A 462 29.70 9.46 16.14
C GLU A 462 30.07 10.96 16.11
N SER A 463 30.39 11.54 17.26
CA SER A 463 30.74 12.95 17.45
C SER A 463 31.78 13.07 18.58
N PRO A 464 32.52 14.18 18.74
CA PRO A 464 33.35 14.42 19.94
C PRO A 464 32.48 14.62 21.19
N VAL A 465 31.79 13.57 21.61
CA VAL A 465 30.90 13.50 22.77
C VAL A 465 31.43 12.48 23.79
N LYS A 466 30.87 12.50 25.00
CA LYS A 466 31.34 11.69 26.12
C LYS A 466 30.19 11.00 26.82
N VAL A 467 30.49 9.81 27.34
CA VAL A 467 29.68 9.16 28.37
C VAL A 467 30.36 9.44 29.72
N THR A 468 29.63 10.06 30.64
CA THR A 468 30.12 10.40 31.99
C THR A 468 29.52 9.43 32.99
N LEU A 469 30.29 9.01 33.99
CA LEU A 469 29.81 8.17 35.08
C LEU A 469 29.67 9.02 36.34
N ASP A 470 28.47 9.08 36.92
CA ASP A 470 28.28 9.64 38.25
C ASP A 470 28.82 8.68 39.33
N ASN A 471 28.77 9.10 40.59
CA ASN A 471 29.30 8.31 41.71
C ASN A 471 28.71 6.89 41.71
N GLU A 472 29.55 5.85 41.71
CA GLU A 472 29.14 4.44 41.65
C GLU A 472 28.28 4.08 40.41
N GLY A 473 28.26 4.91 39.36
CA GLY A 473 27.70 4.57 38.06
C GLY A 473 28.64 3.63 37.30
N GLU A 474 28.08 2.57 36.72
CA GLU A 474 28.85 1.56 35.99
C GLU A 474 28.34 1.44 34.54
N LEU A 475 29.25 1.31 33.58
CA LEU A 475 28.94 0.93 32.22
C LEU A 475 29.42 -0.49 31.96
N LEU A 476 28.47 -1.40 31.73
CA LEU A 476 28.70 -2.82 31.47
C LEU A 476 28.57 -3.08 29.97
N LEU A 477 29.66 -3.48 29.33
CA LEU A 477 29.69 -3.82 27.91
C LEU A 477 29.80 -5.34 27.73
N SER A 478 28.98 -5.90 26.85
CA SER A 478 29.09 -7.32 26.46
C SER A 478 30.22 -7.47 25.44
N GLN A 479 31.20 -8.34 25.71
CA GLN A 479 32.28 -8.65 24.77
C GLN A 479 31.81 -9.54 23.62
#